data_AF-A0AAN9BPW5-F1
#
_entry.id   AF-A0AAN9BPW5-F1
#
_cell.length_a   1.000
_cell.length_b   1.000
_cell.length_c   1.000
_cell.angle_alpha   90.00
_cell.angle_beta   90.00
_cell.angle_gamma   90.00
#
_symmetry.space_group_name_H-M   'P 1'
#
loop_
_entity.id
_entity.type
_entity.pdbx_description
1 polymer ?
#
loop_
_entity_poly.entity_id
_entity_poly.type
_entity_poly.pdbx_seq_one_letter_code
_entity_poly.pdbx_strand_id
1 'polypeptide(L)'
;MTQSTSTDGNGARPLRTPQGGAASGPMPQRDPAPTTGGPSRPSCHARGRGRRVTGTTTTRKKPSQQRPFQVMHWNAESILNKKTELEHILHEKNINICCIQETHLTPQKSFKVRGYQCLRSDRTDRSKGGILTLIRNNINACLIETHMEDSEYQVIRIQTKTAEFHLVNFYCPNDRHLALDTIPAKASNFIVVGDFNSHSQSWGYDHLDRRGEEVENWQDDKGLILLNSPFDCPTFYSRRWHTTSTPDLAFCTEDMHQLTSREVGEQLGGSDHRPVFLTLGM
;
A
#
# COMPACT_ATOMS: atom_id res chain seq x y z
N MET A 1 -47.28 22.17 47.46
CA MET A 1 -47.70 23.47 46.92
C MET A 1 -46.53 24.01 46.12
N THR A 2 -46.65 23.91 44.79
CA THR A 2 -46.63 25.03 43.82
C THR A 2 -45.21 25.53 43.54
N GLN A 3 -44.62 25.12 42.40
CA GLN A 3 -44.57 25.85 41.12
C GLN A 3 -43.58 27.03 41.20
N SER A 4 -42.78 27.43 40.21
CA SER A 4 -42.48 27.02 38.84
C SER A 4 -41.51 28.11 38.37
N THR A 5 -40.40 27.78 37.71
CA THR A 5 -39.61 28.77 36.95
C THR A 5 -39.64 28.38 35.49
N SER A 6 -40.41 29.14 34.73
CA SER A 6 -40.58 29.09 33.28
C SER A 6 -39.66 30.11 32.61
N THR A 7 -39.02 29.65 31.53
CA THR A 7 -38.86 30.32 30.22
C THR A 7 -38.19 31.69 30.14
N ASP A 8 -37.00 31.68 29.53
CA ASP A 8 -36.55 32.63 28.50
C ASP A 8 -35.72 31.79 27.51
N GLY A 9 -35.74 31.92 26.19
CA GLY A 9 -36.33 32.89 25.29
C GLY A 9 -35.70 32.57 23.93
N ASN A 10 -36.50 31.97 23.04
CA ASN A 10 -36.12 31.52 21.70
C ASN A 10 -35.76 32.73 20.81
N GLY A 11 -34.68 32.66 20.05
CA GLY A 11 -34.23 33.79 19.21
C GLY A 11 -33.27 33.43 18.09
N ALA A 12 -33.56 32.39 17.32
CA ALA A 12 -32.87 32.13 16.05
C ALA A 12 -33.31 33.14 14.97
N ARG A 13 -32.36 33.73 14.24
CA ARG A 13 -32.59 34.33 12.92
C ARG A 13 -31.58 33.79 11.89
N PRO A 14 -32.05 33.44 10.67
CA PRO A 14 -31.28 32.67 9.69
C PRO A 14 -30.50 33.57 8.72
N LEU A 15 -29.30 33.13 8.33
CA LEU A 15 -28.53 33.74 7.25
C LEU A 15 -28.60 32.87 5.98
N ARG A 16 -29.39 33.41 5.06
CA ARG A 16 -29.55 33.22 3.61
C ARG A 16 -28.58 32.26 2.90
N THR A 17 -29.19 31.27 2.26
CA THR A 17 -28.75 30.57 1.05
C THR A 17 -28.59 31.52 -0.15
N PRO A 18 -27.53 31.36 -0.96
CA PRO A 18 -27.52 31.81 -2.34
C PRO A 18 -28.14 30.75 -3.26
N GLN A 19 -29.04 31.20 -4.13
CA GLN A 19 -29.71 30.42 -5.16
C GLN A 19 -28.78 30.06 -6.33
N GLY A 20 -29.16 28.96 -7.00
CA GLY A 20 -28.53 28.31 -8.14
C GLY A 20 -27.94 29.19 -9.23
N GLY A 21 -26.70 28.86 -9.58
CA GLY A 21 -26.11 29.12 -10.89
C GLY A 21 -26.15 27.83 -11.72
N ALA A 22 -26.63 27.96 -12.96
CA ALA A 22 -26.85 26.86 -13.89
C ALA A 22 -25.55 26.12 -14.26
N ALA A 23 -25.64 24.78 -14.29
CA ALA A 23 -24.61 23.90 -14.80
C ALA A 23 -24.45 24.09 -16.31
N SER A 24 -23.22 24.38 -16.76
CA SER A 24 -22.84 24.32 -18.17
C SER A 24 -22.40 22.89 -18.48
N GLY A 25 -23.18 22.18 -19.31
CA GLY A 25 -22.88 20.82 -19.74
C GLY A 25 -21.67 20.75 -20.68
N PRO A 26 -21.00 19.59 -20.79
CA PRO A 26 -19.83 19.42 -21.65
C PRO A 26 -20.22 19.43 -23.14
N MET A 27 -19.45 20.16 -23.94
CA MET A 27 -19.55 20.22 -25.40
C MET A 27 -19.06 18.91 -26.04
N PRO A 28 -19.67 18.45 -27.15
CA PRO A 28 -19.28 17.22 -27.84
C PRO A 28 -17.96 17.39 -28.62
N GLN A 29 -17.04 16.45 -28.43
CA GLN A 29 -15.84 16.30 -29.25
C GLN A 29 -16.22 15.80 -30.65
N ARG A 30 -15.65 16.43 -31.69
CA ARG A 30 -15.74 16.01 -33.09
C ARG A 30 -14.61 15.03 -33.41
N ASP A 31 -14.97 13.87 -33.94
CA ASP A 31 -14.02 12.91 -34.52
C ASP A 31 -13.37 13.45 -35.80
N PRO A 32 -12.06 13.24 -36.02
CA PRO A 32 -11.45 13.36 -37.34
C PRO A 32 -11.64 12.08 -38.16
N ALA A 33 -12.06 12.25 -39.42
CA ALA A 33 -12.18 11.20 -40.43
C ALA A 33 -10.79 10.69 -40.92
N PRO A 34 -10.70 9.43 -41.41
CA PRO A 34 -9.44 8.80 -41.78
C PRO A 34 -9.02 9.16 -43.22
N THR A 35 -7.78 9.59 -43.42
CA THR A 35 -7.18 9.72 -44.77
C THR A 35 -6.36 8.49 -45.13
N THR A 36 -6.79 7.88 -46.23
CA THR A 36 -6.25 6.75 -46.97
C THR A 36 -4.78 6.92 -47.39
N GLY A 37 -3.95 5.93 -47.06
CA GLY A 37 -2.61 5.76 -47.63
C GLY A 37 -2.63 4.81 -48.82
N GLY A 38 -2.22 5.28 -49.99
CA GLY A 38 -1.89 4.48 -51.18
C GLY A 38 -0.38 4.60 -51.49
N PRO A 39 0.28 3.55 -52.01
CA PRO A 39 1.73 3.49 -52.11
C PRO A 39 2.25 3.92 -53.48
N SER A 40 3.42 4.56 -53.52
CA SER A 40 4.18 4.76 -54.75
C SER A 40 5.70 4.70 -54.51
N ARG A 41 6.29 3.65 -55.07
CA ARG A 41 7.70 3.48 -55.47
C ARG A 41 7.72 3.51 -57.02
N PRO A 42 8.84 3.57 -57.76
CA PRO A 42 10.26 3.56 -57.39
C PRO A 42 11.15 4.52 -58.25
N SER A 43 12.46 4.25 -58.26
CA SER A 43 13.53 4.71 -59.18
C SER A 43 14.34 5.91 -58.67
N CYS A 44 15.65 6.05 -58.92
CA CYS A 44 16.69 5.17 -59.43
C CYS A 44 18.05 5.83 -59.08
N HIS A 45 19.09 5.00 -59.04
CA HIS A 45 20.54 5.28 -59.20
C HIS A 45 21.15 6.64 -58.82
N ALA A 46 22.17 6.59 -57.95
CA ALA A 46 23.51 7.11 -58.30
C ALA A 46 24.58 6.59 -57.32
N ARG A 47 25.72 6.20 -57.89
CA ARG A 47 26.93 5.74 -57.20
C ARG A 47 27.67 6.94 -56.60
N GLY A 48 28.08 6.82 -55.33
CA GLY A 48 29.05 7.72 -54.71
C GLY A 48 29.94 6.94 -53.74
N ARG A 49 31.17 6.63 -54.15
CA ARG A 49 32.23 6.14 -53.25
C ARG A 49 32.68 7.31 -52.38
N GLY A 50 32.18 7.36 -51.14
CA GLY A 50 32.66 8.23 -50.08
C GLY A 50 33.22 7.41 -48.94
N ARG A 51 34.55 7.40 -48.78
CA ARG A 51 35.24 6.85 -47.62
C ARG A 51 34.90 7.72 -46.41
N ARG A 52 34.09 7.21 -45.47
CA ARG A 52 33.73 7.94 -44.24
C ARG A 52 34.26 7.18 -43.02
N VAL A 53 35.08 7.91 -42.28
CA VAL A 53 35.74 7.58 -41.02
C VAL A 53 34.74 6.97 -40.03
N THR A 54 35.10 5.85 -39.42
CA THR A 54 34.41 5.26 -38.27
C THR A 54 34.54 6.22 -37.08
N GLY A 55 33.61 7.17 -36.98
CA GLY A 55 33.36 7.89 -35.74
C GLY A 55 32.80 6.87 -34.75
N THR A 56 33.58 6.52 -33.74
CA THR A 56 33.09 5.89 -32.52
C THR A 56 32.12 6.87 -31.85
N THR A 57 30.84 6.76 -32.19
CA THR A 57 29.78 7.43 -31.46
C THR A 57 29.79 6.84 -30.06
N THR A 58 30.44 7.53 -29.12
CA THR A 58 30.30 7.25 -27.70
C THR A 58 28.85 7.55 -27.37
N THR A 59 28.00 6.52 -27.40
CA THR A 59 26.67 6.61 -26.85
C THR A 59 26.85 6.90 -25.37
N ARG A 60 26.67 8.16 -24.98
CA ARG A 60 26.47 8.55 -23.58
C ARG A 60 25.35 7.64 -23.07
N LYS A 61 25.70 6.61 -22.30
CA LYS A 61 24.71 5.80 -21.59
C LYS A 61 23.89 6.81 -20.79
N LYS A 62 22.59 6.95 -21.11
CA LYS A 62 21.66 7.58 -20.18
C LYS A 62 21.88 6.91 -18.82
N PRO A 63 21.97 7.66 -17.71
CA PRO A 63 22.05 7.02 -16.41
C PRO A 63 20.88 6.05 -16.33
N SER A 64 21.17 4.78 -16.05
CA SER A 64 20.13 3.80 -15.81
C SER A 64 19.35 4.30 -14.60
N GLN A 65 18.17 4.87 -14.81
CA GLN A 65 17.23 5.11 -13.71
C GLN A 65 16.96 3.74 -13.10
N GLN A 66 17.57 3.46 -11.94
CA GLN A 66 17.21 2.29 -11.17
C GLN A 66 15.73 2.42 -10.85
N ARG A 67 14.97 1.38 -11.19
CA ARG A 67 13.55 1.35 -10.84
C ARG A 67 13.46 1.31 -9.31
N PRO A 68 12.58 2.11 -8.69
CA PRO A 68 12.47 2.14 -7.25
C PRO A 68 12.06 0.76 -6.71
N PHE A 69 12.46 0.47 -5.48
CA PHE A 69 12.08 -0.75 -4.79
C PHE A 69 10.66 -0.60 -4.24
N GLN A 70 9.74 -1.48 -4.67
CA GLN A 70 8.30 -1.39 -4.39
C GLN A 70 7.87 -2.41 -3.34
N VAL A 71 7.37 -1.94 -2.20
CA VAL A 71 6.70 -2.78 -1.20
C VAL A 71 5.21 -2.51 -1.26
N MET A 72 4.40 -3.55 -1.19
CA MET A 72 2.95 -3.46 -1.06
C MET A 72 2.54 -4.14 0.25
N HIS A 73 1.57 -3.59 0.97
CA HIS A 73 0.87 -4.34 2.01
C HIS A 73 -0.65 -4.24 1.83
N TRP A 74 -1.34 -5.32 2.18
CA TRP A 74 -2.76 -5.45 1.92
C TRP A 74 -3.42 -6.56 2.73
N ASN A 75 -4.47 -6.21 3.49
CA ASN A 75 -5.37 -7.19 4.08
C ASN A 75 -6.29 -7.75 2.97
N ALA A 76 -6.14 -9.04 2.67
CA ALA A 76 -6.82 -9.66 1.54
C ALA A 76 -8.24 -10.13 1.83
N GLU A 77 -8.64 -10.25 3.10
CA GLU A 77 -9.91 -10.88 3.51
C GLU A 77 -10.22 -12.17 2.73
N SER A 78 -9.35 -13.19 2.85
CA SER A 78 -9.26 -14.39 2.00
C SER A 78 -8.65 -14.13 0.62
N ILE A 79 -7.44 -14.67 0.41
CA ILE A 79 -6.67 -14.42 -0.81
C ILE A 79 -7.04 -15.31 -2.01
N LEU A 80 -7.62 -16.48 -1.77
CA LEU A 80 -7.72 -17.54 -2.79
C LEU A 80 -8.50 -17.11 -4.04
N ASN A 81 -9.61 -16.39 -3.85
CA ASN A 81 -10.46 -15.89 -4.93
C ASN A 81 -9.98 -14.58 -5.54
N LYS A 82 -8.87 -14.00 -5.06
CA LYS A 82 -8.31 -12.72 -5.48
C LYS A 82 -6.97 -12.87 -6.20
N LYS A 83 -6.61 -14.11 -6.53
CA LYS A 83 -5.27 -14.44 -7.04
C LYS A 83 -4.98 -13.77 -8.38
N THR A 84 -5.94 -13.75 -9.30
CA THR A 84 -5.74 -13.18 -10.64
C THR A 84 -5.49 -11.67 -10.58
N GLU A 85 -6.28 -10.97 -9.78
CA GLU A 85 -6.16 -9.53 -9.54
C GLU A 85 -4.85 -9.21 -8.82
N LEU A 86 -4.48 -10.03 -7.83
CA LEU A 86 -3.17 -9.92 -7.18
C LEU A 86 -2.03 -10.10 -8.18
N GLU A 87 -2.06 -11.14 -9.02
CA GLU A 87 -1.02 -11.38 -10.03
C GLU A 87 -0.92 -10.22 -11.03
N HIS A 88 -2.05 -9.62 -11.39
CA HIS A 88 -2.10 -8.44 -12.25
C HIS A 88 -1.41 -7.23 -11.60
N ILE A 89 -1.81 -6.85 -10.39
CA ILE A 89 -1.26 -5.65 -9.73
C ILE A 89 0.22 -5.81 -9.37
N LEU A 90 0.64 -7.02 -8.97
CA LEU A 90 2.05 -7.35 -8.72
C LEU A 90 2.91 -7.10 -9.97
N HIS A 91 2.38 -7.42 -11.15
CA HIS A 91 3.07 -7.19 -12.42
C HIS A 91 3.01 -5.72 -12.85
N GLU A 92 1.82 -5.11 -12.83
CA GLU A 92 1.57 -3.74 -13.27
C GLU A 92 2.40 -2.72 -12.48
N LYS A 93 2.36 -2.80 -11.14
CA LYS A 93 3.10 -1.91 -10.25
C LYS A 93 4.55 -2.35 -10.02
N ASN A 94 4.97 -3.45 -10.66
CA ASN A 94 6.32 -4.03 -10.53
C ASN A 94 6.74 -4.22 -9.05
N ILE A 95 5.84 -4.83 -8.27
CA ILE A 95 6.05 -5.03 -6.84
C ILE A 95 7.28 -5.92 -6.59
N ASN A 96 8.09 -5.57 -5.60
CA ASN A 96 9.24 -6.36 -5.16
C ASN A 96 8.87 -7.28 -4.01
N ILE A 97 8.12 -6.76 -3.04
CA ILE A 97 7.64 -7.49 -1.87
C ILE A 97 6.17 -7.13 -1.63
N CYS A 98 5.33 -8.13 -1.36
CA CYS A 98 3.92 -7.93 -1.02
C CYS A 98 3.61 -8.63 0.31
N CYS A 99 3.26 -7.85 1.33
CA CYS A 99 2.86 -8.29 2.66
C CYS A 99 1.34 -8.44 2.72
N ILE A 100 0.84 -9.66 2.88
CA ILE A 100 -0.58 -9.96 2.83
C ILE A 100 -1.05 -10.41 4.23
N GLN A 101 -2.10 -9.76 4.72
CA GLN A 101 -2.81 -10.13 5.95
C GLN A 101 -4.12 -10.86 5.62
N GLU A 102 -4.67 -11.59 6.59
CA GLU A 102 -5.93 -12.33 6.46
C GLU A 102 -6.04 -13.19 5.19
N THR A 103 -5.02 -14.01 4.96
CA THR A 103 -4.98 -14.90 3.79
C THR A 103 -6.10 -15.94 3.81
N HIS A 104 -6.54 -16.36 5.01
CA HIS A 104 -7.53 -17.43 5.26
C HIS A 104 -7.17 -18.74 4.56
N LEU A 105 -5.88 -18.94 4.31
CA LEU A 105 -5.37 -20.18 3.77
C LEU A 105 -5.19 -21.21 4.90
N THR A 106 -5.25 -22.48 4.54
CA THR A 106 -4.98 -23.61 5.44
C THR A 106 -3.85 -24.45 4.86
N PRO A 107 -3.09 -25.20 5.66
CA PRO A 107 -1.92 -25.94 5.16
C PRO A 107 -2.21 -26.87 3.97
N GLN A 108 -3.45 -27.33 3.82
CA GLN A 108 -3.92 -28.19 2.74
C GLN A 108 -4.16 -27.45 1.41
N LYS A 109 -4.45 -26.14 1.45
CA LYS A 109 -4.70 -25.33 0.26
C LYS A 109 -3.38 -24.85 -0.32
N SER A 110 -3.07 -25.24 -1.56
CA SER A 110 -1.88 -24.71 -2.24
C SER A 110 -2.11 -23.27 -2.69
N PHE A 111 -1.16 -22.38 -2.43
CA PHE A 111 -1.14 -21.02 -2.97
C PHE A 111 0.28 -20.69 -3.41
N LYS A 112 0.44 -20.31 -4.68
CA LYS A 112 1.72 -19.93 -5.28
C LYS A 112 1.49 -18.85 -6.32
N VAL A 113 2.37 -17.87 -6.35
CA VAL A 113 2.40 -16.79 -7.34
C VAL A 113 3.66 -16.93 -8.18
N ARG A 114 3.53 -16.93 -9.51
CA ARG A 114 4.68 -17.12 -10.40
C ARG A 114 5.66 -15.96 -10.26
N GLY A 115 6.95 -16.28 -10.10
CA GLY A 115 8.02 -15.28 -9.98
C GLY A 115 8.24 -14.77 -8.55
N TYR A 116 7.50 -15.29 -7.58
CA TYR A 116 7.63 -14.95 -6.17
C TYR A 116 7.87 -16.19 -5.30
N GLN A 117 8.76 -16.03 -4.31
CA GLN A 117 8.89 -16.86 -3.13
C GLN A 117 7.71 -16.52 -2.20
N CYS A 118 7.17 -17.54 -1.52
CA CYS A 118 6.01 -17.40 -0.64
C CYS A 118 6.42 -17.77 0.80
N LEU A 119 6.56 -16.78 1.67
CA LEU A 119 6.78 -16.98 3.11
C LEU A 119 5.42 -16.96 3.81
N ARG A 120 4.91 -18.13 4.17
CA ARG A 120 3.51 -18.32 4.56
C ARG A 120 3.40 -18.83 6.00
N SER A 121 2.51 -18.21 6.77
CA SER A 121 2.17 -18.62 8.13
C SER A 121 0.65 -18.72 8.28
N ASP A 122 0.13 -19.94 8.32
CA ASP A 122 -1.30 -20.22 8.44
C ASP A 122 -1.71 -20.37 9.91
N ARG A 123 -2.96 -20.02 10.24
CA ARG A 123 -3.57 -20.49 11.48
C ARG A 123 -3.90 -21.99 11.38
N THR A 124 -3.64 -22.72 12.45
CA THR A 124 -4.01 -24.13 12.59
C THR A 124 -5.22 -24.34 13.51
N ASP A 125 -5.51 -23.36 14.37
CA ASP A 125 -6.55 -23.40 15.40
C ASP A 125 -7.88 -22.77 14.93
N ARG A 126 -7.85 -21.90 13.90
CA ARG A 126 -9.00 -21.12 13.42
C ARG A 126 -9.07 -21.05 11.91
N SER A 127 -10.25 -20.72 11.39
CA SER A 127 -10.54 -20.66 9.95
C SER A 127 -10.24 -19.31 9.27
N LYS A 128 -10.04 -18.24 10.04
CA LYS A 128 -9.72 -16.88 9.55
C LYS A 128 -8.39 -16.41 10.11
N GLY A 129 -7.76 -15.42 9.47
CA GLY A 129 -6.41 -14.93 9.78
C GLY A 129 -5.34 -15.55 8.87
N GLY A 130 -4.09 -15.55 9.35
CA GLY A 130 -2.93 -16.05 8.62
C GLY A 130 -2.32 -14.98 7.72
N ILE A 131 -0.99 -14.96 7.66
CA ILE A 131 -0.20 -13.98 6.94
C ILE A 131 0.69 -14.63 5.87
N LEU A 132 0.97 -13.89 4.81
CA LEU A 132 1.80 -14.32 3.70
C LEU A 132 2.65 -13.15 3.20
N THR A 133 3.94 -13.36 3.06
CA THR A 133 4.82 -12.40 2.38
C THR A 133 5.31 -12.99 1.07
N LEU A 134 4.98 -12.33 -0.04
CA LEU A 134 5.47 -12.65 -1.37
C LEU A 134 6.73 -11.84 -1.66
N ILE A 135 7.80 -12.50 -2.06
CA ILE A 135 9.09 -11.86 -2.34
C ILE A 135 9.54 -12.25 -3.74
N ARG A 136 9.86 -11.28 -4.60
CA ARG A 136 10.29 -11.57 -5.97
C ARG A 136 11.53 -12.47 -5.97
N ASN A 137 11.56 -13.49 -6.82
CA ASN A 137 12.58 -14.56 -6.80
C ASN A 137 14.05 -14.10 -6.90
N ASN A 138 14.30 -12.90 -7.42
CA ASN A 138 15.64 -12.34 -7.58
C ASN A 138 16.09 -11.48 -6.38
N ILE A 139 15.29 -11.39 -5.32
CA ILE A 139 15.62 -10.70 -4.08
C ILE A 139 16.12 -11.74 -3.08
N ASN A 140 17.22 -11.43 -2.41
CA ASN A 140 17.72 -12.26 -1.33
C ASN A 140 16.99 -11.88 -0.04
N ALA A 141 16.28 -12.84 0.53
CA ALA A 141 15.48 -12.65 1.73
C ALA A 141 15.63 -13.82 2.70
N CYS A 142 15.59 -13.54 3.99
CA CYS A 142 15.69 -14.51 5.06
C CYS A 142 14.58 -14.25 6.08
N LEU A 143 13.70 -15.23 6.28
CA LEU A 143 12.73 -15.21 7.39
C LEU A 143 13.48 -15.37 8.70
N ILE A 144 13.43 -14.37 9.56
CA ILE A 144 14.14 -14.34 10.85
C ILE A 144 13.24 -14.89 11.94
N GLU A 145 11.99 -14.43 11.98
CA GLU A 145 11.06 -14.74 13.05
C GLU A 145 9.63 -14.84 12.51
N THR A 146 8.83 -15.65 13.19
CA THR A 146 7.39 -15.74 12.96
C THR A 146 6.70 -15.87 14.30
N HIS A 147 5.70 -15.04 14.53
CA HIS A 147 4.84 -15.03 15.70
C HIS A 147 3.39 -15.15 15.24
N MET A 148 2.61 -16.03 15.88
CA MET A 148 1.25 -16.40 15.43
C MET A 148 0.31 -16.59 16.64
N GLU A 149 0.48 -15.80 17.69
CA GLU A 149 -0.33 -15.88 18.92
C GLU A 149 -1.45 -14.83 18.91
N ASP A 150 -1.37 -13.81 19.78
CA ASP A 150 -2.38 -12.75 19.84
C ASP A 150 -2.32 -11.85 18.60
N SER A 151 -1.11 -11.44 18.22
CA SER A 151 -0.82 -10.85 16.91
C SER A 151 -0.07 -11.84 16.02
N GLU A 152 -0.05 -11.54 14.73
CA GLU A 152 0.61 -12.33 13.72
C GLU A 152 1.65 -11.46 13.02
N TYR A 153 2.90 -11.89 13.03
CA TYR A 153 3.90 -11.21 12.23
C TYR A 153 5.02 -12.11 11.72
N GLN A 154 5.63 -11.67 10.61
CA GLN A 154 6.87 -12.21 10.06
C GLN A 154 7.92 -11.11 10.06
N VAL A 155 9.10 -11.39 10.61
CA VAL A 155 10.27 -10.50 10.49
C VAL A 155 11.19 -11.06 9.42
N ILE A 156 11.45 -10.28 8.38
CA ILE A 156 12.17 -10.72 7.20
C ILE A 156 13.34 -9.78 6.95
N ARG A 157 14.55 -10.32 6.89
CA ARG A 157 15.74 -9.58 6.45
C ARG A 157 15.81 -9.60 4.93
N ILE A 158 15.89 -8.42 4.32
CA ILE A 158 15.91 -8.20 2.87
C ILE A 158 17.26 -7.61 2.49
N GLN A 159 17.96 -8.31 1.58
CA GLN A 159 19.21 -7.85 0.99
C GLN A 159 18.95 -7.44 -0.46
N THR A 160 19.12 -6.15 -0.73
CA THR A 160 19.15 -5.61 -2.08
C THR A 160 20.60 -5.48 -2.57
N LYS A 161 20.79 -4.93 -3.77
CA LYS A 161 22.16 -4.69 -4.32
C LYS A 161 22.88 -3.55 -3.61
N THR A 162 22.14 -2.64 -3.00
CA THR A 162 22.61 -1.34 -2.50
C THR A 162 22.39 -1.17 -1.00
N ALA A 163 21.46 -1.92 -0.41
CA ALA A 163 21.07 -1.82 1.00
C ALA A 163 20.61 -3.16 1.59
N GLU A 164 20.66 -3.27 2.92
CA GLU A 164 19.99 -4.32 3.70
C GLU A 164 18.97 -3.66 4.64
N PHE A 165 17.78 -4.22 4.77
CA PHE A 165 16.77 -3.76 5.73
C PHE A 165 15.92 -4.91 6.26
N HIS A 166 15.21 -4.67 7.35
CA HIS A 166 14.25 -5.59 7.94
C HIS A 166 12.83 -5.10 7.66
N LEU A 167 11.98 -6.01 7.21
CA LEU A 167 10.58 -5.78 6.94
C LEU A 167 9.73 -6.67 7.85
N VAL A 168 8.73 -6.07 8.49
CA VAL A 168 7.74 -6.78 9.28
C VAL A 168 6.38 -6.71 8.60
N ASN A 169 5.80 -7.87 8.32
CA ASN A 169 4.40 -8.01 7.93
C ASN A 169 3.59 -8.30 9.20
N PHE A 170 2.76 -7.35 9.64
CA PHE A 170 2.01 -7.41 10.90
C PHE A 170 0.50 -7.50 10.66
N TYR A 171 -0.17 -8.26 11.51
CA TYR A 171 -1.63 -8.30 11.60
C TYR A 171 -2.04 -8.54 13.04
N CYS A 172 -2.99 -7.75 13.55
CA CYS A 172 -3.61 -8.03 14.83
C CYS A 172 -5.13 -7.90 14.71
N PRO A 173 -5.90 -8.96 15.02
CA PRO A 173 -7.35 -8.86 15.16
C PRO A 173 -7.75 -7.81 16.20
N ASN A 174 -8.90 -7.18 15.99
CA ASN A 174 -9.42 -6.14 16.89
C ASN A 174 -9.72 -6.64 18.32
N ASP A 175 -9.89 -7.95 18.52
CA ASP A 175 -10.24 -8.59 19.79
C ASP A 175 -9.02 -9.20 20.52
N ARG A 176 -7.79 -8.93 20.07
CA ARG A 176 -6.54 -9.53 20.60
C ARG A 176 -5.55 -8.49 21.08
N HIS A 177 -4.60 -8.88 21.93
CA HIS A 177 -3.51 -7.99 22.34
C HIS A 177 -2.57 -7.73 21.16
N LEU A 178 -2.10 -6.49 20.98
CA LEU A 178 -1.18 -6.17 19.88
C LEU A 178 0.19 -6.84 20.06
N ALA A 179 0.62 -7.00 21.32
CA ALA A 179 1.90 -7.61 21.69
C ALA A 179 3.11 -6.96 20.98
N LEU A 180 3.05 -5.64 20.73
CA LEU A 180 4.06 -4.92 19.92
C LEU A 180 5.47 -5.01 20.49
N ASP A 181 5.62 -5.16 21.81
CA ASP A 181 6.91 -5.33 22.48
C ASP A 181 7.63 -6.63 22.13
N THR A 182 6.92 -7.62 21.58
CA THR A 182 7.53 -8.86 21.10
C THR A 182 8.27 -8.67 19.78
N ILE A 183 7.93 -7.63 19.01
CA ILE A 183 8.56 -7.34 17.72
C ILE A 183 10.02 -6.91 17.98
N PRO A 184 11.01 -7.62 17.41
CA PRO A 184 12.43 -7.31 17.60
C PRO A 184 12.87 -6.09 16.75
N ALA A 185 12.35 -4.92 17.10
CA ALA A 185 12.59 -3.65 16.43
C ALA A 185 14.09 -3.35 16.31
N LYS A 186 14.50 -2.81 15.16
CA LYS A 186 15.88 -2.39 14.90
C LYS A 186 15.98 -0.87 14.94
N ALA A 187 17.12 -0.36 15.38
CA ALA A 187 17.38 1.08 15.47
C ALA A 187 17.59 1.78 14.10
N SER A 188 17.74 1.01 13.02
CA SER A 188 17.93 1.51 11.65
C SER A 188 17.47 0.47 10.63
N ASN A 189 17.23 0.90 9.39
CA ASN A 189 16.87 0.03 8.27
C ASN A 189 15.72 -0.93 8.61
N PHE A 190 14.67 -0.39 9.25
CA PHE A 190 13.53 -1.13 9.76
C PHE A 190 12.23 -0.54 9.22
N ILE A 191 11.36 -1.40 8.69
CA ILE A 191 10.02 -1.07 8.23
C ILE A 191 9.03 -2.08 8.83
N VAL A 192 7.91 -1.59 9.34
CA VAL A 192 6.76 -2.39 9.77
C VAL A 192 5.54 -1.95 8.97
N VAL A 193 4.83 -2.90 8.39
CA VAL A 193 3.60 -2.67 7.64
C VAL A 193 2.55 -3.68 8.05
N GLY A 194 1.29 -3.27 8.08
CA GLY A 194 0.25 -4.20 8.47
C GLY A 194 -1.09 -3.57 8.80
N ASP A 195 -1.99 -4.41 9.26
CA ASP A 195 -3.30 -4.03 9.79
C ASP A 195 -3.26 -4.12 11.32
N PHE A 196 -3.32 -2.96 11.96
CA PHE A 196 -3.17 -2.81 13.41
C PHE A 196 -4.53 -2.80 14.12
N ASN A 197 -5.62 -2.57 13.40
CA ASN A 197 -6.95 -2.37 13.99
C ASN A 197 -6.93 -1.40 15.20
N SER A 198 -6.26 -0.26 15.07
CA SER A 198 -6.09 0.75 16.12
C SER A 198 -6.53 2.13 15.65
N HIS A 199 -7.03 2.98 16.57
CA HIS A 199 -7.57 4.28 16.22
C HIS A 199 -6.73 5.41 16.85
N SER A 200 -6.21 6.29 16.00
CA SER A 200 -5.63 7.56 16.43
C SER A 200 -5.89 8.65 15.39
N GLN A 201 -5.97 9.88 15.89
CA GLN A 201 -5.99 11.10 15.09
C GLN A 201 -4.74 11.21 14.21
N SER A 202 -3.61 10.64 14.63
CA SER A 202 -2.35 10.62 13.87
C SER A 202 -2.47 9.95 12.50
N TRP A 203 -3.39 8.99 12.33
CA TRP A 203 -3.65 8.31 11.06
C TRP A 203 -5.12 8.41 10.60
N GLY A 204 -5.80 9.48 11.03
CA GLY A 204 -7.07 9.92 10.41
C GLY A 204 -8.36 9.51 11.12
N TYR A 205 -8.30 9.05 12.37
CA TYR A 205 -9.49 8.87 13.20
C TYR A 205 -9.89 10.17 13.92
N ASP A 206 -11.13 10.26 14.41
CA ASP A 206 -11.63 11.40 15.18
C ASP A 206 -11.35 11.28 16.69
N HIS A 207 -10.89 10.12 17.15
CA HIS A 207 -10.52 9.84 18.53
C HIS A 207 -9.31 8.90 18.62
N LEU A 208 -8.65 8.95 19.78
CA LEU A 208 -7.64 7.98 20.20
C LEU A 208 -8.34 6.87 21.00
N ASP A 209 -8.14 5.61 20.61
CA ASP A 209 -8.55 4.46 21.42
C ASP A 209 -7.35 3.87 22.18
N ARG A 210 -7.63 2.91 23.08
CA ARG A 210 -6.57 2.27 23.89
C ARG A 210 -5.49 1.60 23.01
N ARG A 211 -5.89 1.03 21.87
CA ARG A 211 -4.95 0.38 20.94
C ARG A 211 -4.09 1.42 20.22
N GLY A 212 -4.67 2.55 19.85
CA GLY A 212 -3.96 3.68 19.28
C GLY A 212 -2.94 4.24 20.24
N GLU A 213 -3.30 4.40 21.52
CA GLU A 213 -2.36 4.82 22.57
C GLU A 213 -1.20 3.81 22.73
N GLU A 214 -1.49 2.50 22.70
CA GLU A 214 -0.46 1.44 22.73
C GLU A 214 0.48 1.52 21.50
N VAL A 215 -0.06 1.80 20.31
CA VAL A 215 0.72 1.96 19.07
C VAL A 215 1.56 3.25 19.09
N GLU A 216 1.03 4.37 19.58
CA GLU A 216 1.77 5.63 19.70
C GLU A 216 2.90 5.52 20.73
N ASN A 217 2.65 4.91 21.89
CA ASN A 217 3.71 4.65 22.87
C ASN A 217 4.79 3.73 22.29
N TRP A 218 4.40 2.67 21.58
CA TRP A 218 5.36 1.77 20.92
C TRP A 218 6.18 2.49 19.84
N GLN A 219 5.56 3.38 19.06
CA GLN A 219 6.26 4.22 18.09
C GLN A 219 7.37 5.03 18.78
N ASP A 220 7.02 5.72 19.88
CA ASP A 220 7.95 6.58 20.61
C ASP A 220 9.06 5.76 21.28
N ASP A 221 8.70 4.65 21.95
CA ASP A 221 9.65 3.77 22.66
C ASP A 221 10.68 3.13 21.73
N LYS A 222 10.28 2.77 20.50
CA LYS A 222 11.17 2.13 19.53
C LYS A 222 11.82 3.13 18.55
N GLY A 223 11.52 4.42 18.66
CA GLY A 223 12.05 5.45 17.76
C GLY A 223 11.60 5.27 16.31
N LEU A 224 10.34 4.89 16.11
CA LEU A 224 9.74 4.70 14.79
C LEU A 224 8.98 5.95 14.36
N ILE A 225 8.80 6.09 13.06
CA ILE A 225 8.11 7.22 12.42
C ILE A 225 6.96 6.66 11.59
N LEU A 226 5.77 7.19 11.84
CA LEU A 226 4.57 6.90 11.08
C LEU A 226 4.69 7.46 9.65
N LEU A 227 4.52 6.60 8.65
CA LEU A 227 4.48 6.98 7.23
C LEU A 227 3.09 7.43 6.77
N ASN A 228 2.04 7.10 7.53
CA ASN A 228 0.69 7.55 7.26
C ASN A 228 0.57 9.06 7.50
N SER A 229 -0.29 9.71 6.71
CA SER A 229 -0.80 11.05 6.96
C SER A 229 -2.27 10.95 7.39
N PRO A 230 -2.74 11.80 8.33
CA PRO A 230 -4.15 11.85 8.72
C PRO A 230 -5.07 12.29 7.57
N PHE A 231 -4.50 12.80 6.47
CA PHE A 231 -5.22 13.22 5.26
C PHE A 231 -5.18 12.19 4.13
N ASP A 232 -4.57 11.02 4.37
CA ASP A 232 -4.53 9.96 3.37
C ASP A 232 -5.94 9.45 3.05
N CYS A 233 -6.10 8.93 1.83
CA CYS A 233 -7.32 8.20 1.50
C CYS A 233 -7.50 7.02 2.47
N PRO A 234 -8.71 6.79 2.98
CA PRO A 234 -8.96 5.66 3.88
C PRO A 234 -8.58 4.34 3.22
N THR A 235 -7.97 3.44 4.00
CA THR A 235 -7.53 2.13 3.51
C THR A 235 -8.60 1.06 3.63
N PHE A 236 -9.67 1.29 4.40
CA PHE A 236 -10.76 0.35 4.60
C PHE A 236 -12.12 0.97 4.28
N TYR A 237 -13.00 0.20 3.65
CA TYR A 237 -14.40 0.55 3.42
C TYR A 237 -15.32 -0.53 3.99
N SER A 238 -16.08 -0.18 5.04
CA SER A 238 -17.07 -1.07 5.61
C SER A 238 -18.32 -1.11 4.74
N ARG A 239 -18.53 -2.20 3.99
CA ARG A 239 -19.78 -2.43 3.25
C ARG A 239 -21.01 -2.47 4.16
N ARG A 240 -20.86 -2.96 5.39
CA ARG A 240 -21.96 -3.10 6.36
C ARG A 240 -22.47 -1.75 6.85
N TRP A 241 -21.55 -0.83 7.13
CA TRP A 241 -21.87 0.45 7.75
C TRP A 241 -21.80 1.63 6.78
N HIS A 242 -21.31 1.39 5.55
CA HIS A 242 -21.06 2.42 4.54
C HIS A 242 -20.13 3.53 5.06
N THR A 243 -19.13 3.14 5.85
CA THR A 243 -18.12 4.03 6.44
C THR A 243 -16.72 3.65 5.99
N THR A 244 -15.78 4.58 6.13
CA THR A 244 -14.37 4.38 5.78
C THR A 244 -13.48 4.59 6.99
N SER A 245 -12.35 3.88 7.06
CA SER A 245 -11.35 4.01 8.13
C SER A 245 -9.93 3.66 7.64
N THR A 246 -8.93 3.78 8.51
CA THR A 246 -7.51 3.59 8.15
C THR A 246 -6.79 2.66 9.15
N PRO A 247 -7.15 1.36 9.22
CA PRO A 247 -6.51 0.43 10.13
C PRO A 247 -5.12 -0.03 9.65
N ASP A 248 -4.81 0.19 8.36
CA ASP A 248 -3.57 -0.24 7.72
C ASP A 248 -2.47 0.82 7.89
N LEU A 249 -1.43 0.50 8.67
CA LEU A 249 -0.37 1.42 9.05
C LEU A 249 0.99 0.97 8.51
N ALA A 250 1.86 1.96 8.31
CA ALA A 250 3.25 1.76 7.99
C ALA A 250 4.13 2.63 8.91
N PHE A 251 5.13 2.01 9.51
CA PHE A 251 6.13 2.65 10.37
C PHE A 251 7.53 2.34 9.87
N CYS A 252 8.46 3.24 10.09
CA CYS A 252 9.86 3.00 9.73
C CYS A 252 10.82 3.77 10.63
N THR A 253 12.10 3.44 10.53
CA THR A 253 13.19 4.19 11.17
C THR A 253 13.50 5.46 10.38
N GLU A 254 14.09 6.48 11.02
CA GLU A 254 14.36 7.79 10.41
C GLU A 254 15.13 7.70 9.07
N ASP A 255 16.14 6.83 8.99
CA ASP A 255 16.92 6.59 7.78
C ASP A 255 16.06 6.04 6.63
N MET A 256 15.07 5.23 6.94
CA MET A 256 14.11 4.69 5.96
C MET A 256 13.03 5.71 5.60
N HIS A 257 12.59 6.54 6.55
CA HIS A 257 11.57 7.57 6.34
C HIS A 257 11.97 8.54 5.24
N GLN A 258 13.22 8.99 5.24
CA GLN A 258 13.76 9.92 4.24
C GLN A 258 13.79 9.36 2.81
N LEU A 259 13.72 8.04 2.67
CA LEU A 259 13.81 7.32 1.39
C LEU A 259 12.47 6.73 0.94
N THR A 260 11.42 6.86 1.73
CA THR A 260 10.16 6.14 1.51
C THR A 260 9.02 7.10 1.22
N SER A 261 8.27 6.85 0.14
CA SER A 261 6.98 7.49 -0.11
C SER A 261 5.84 6.48 -0.07
N ARG A 262 4.66 6.92 0.39
CA ARG A 262 3.46 6.10 0.56
C ARG A 262 2.36 6.51 -0.43
N GLU A 263 1.62 5.54 -0.96
CA GLU A 263 0.43 5.74 -1.80
C GLU A 263 -0.64 4.70 -1.44
N VAL A 264 -1.89 5.13 -1.27
CA VAL A 264 -3.03 4.22 -1.11
C VAL A 264 -3.65 3.95 -2.47
N GLY A 265 -3.76 2.67 -2.84
CA GLY A 265 -4.31 2.21 -4.10
C GLY A 265 -5.83 2.17 -4.18
N GLU A 266 -6.34 1.75 -5.32
CA GLU A 266 -7.75 1.39 -5.51
C GLU A 266 -8.06 0.00 -4.93
N GLN A 267 -9.35 -0.28 -4.73
CA GLN A 267 -9.82 -1.55 -4.19
C GLN A 267 -9.30 -2.74 -5.01
N LEU A 268 -8.72 -3.75 -4.34
CA LEU A 268 -8.14 -4.92 -5.00
C LEU A 268 -8.98 -6.18 -4.72
N GLY A 269 -9.37 -6.89 -5.78
CA GLY A 269 -9.99 -8.22 -5.67
C GLY A 269 -11.28 -8.28 -4.83
N GLY A 270 -11.95 -7.16 -4.60
CA GLY A 270 -13.16 -7.07 -3.77
C GLY A 270 -12.92 -7.28 -2.26
N SER A 271 -11.67 -7.17 -1.77
CA SER A 271 -11.41 -6.92 -0.34
C SER A 271 -11.95 -5.55 0.03
N ASP A 272 -12.45 -5.40 1.26
CA ASP A 272 -12.83 -4.12 1.86
C ASP A 272 -11.62 -3.23 2.17
N HIS A 273 -10.41 -3.81 2.19
CA HIS A 273 -9.16 -3.08 2.28
C HIS A 273 -8.57 -2.75 0.91
N ARG A 274 -7.98 -1.55 0.83
CA ARG A 274 -7.19 -1.05 -0.29
C ARG A 274 -5.72 -1.40 -0.05
N PRO A 275 -4.99 -1.80 -1.10
CA PRO A 275 -3.56 -2.02 -0.99
C PRO A 275 -2.84 -0.69 -0.78
N VAL A 276 -1.77 -0.73 0.01
CA VAL A 276 -0.89 0.42 0.26
C VAL A 276 0.47 0.11 -0.35
N PHE A 277 1.02 1.09 -1.07
CA PHE A 277 2.31 1.00 -1.75
C PHE A 277 3.33 1.89 -1.07
N LEU A 278 4.52 1.33 -0.82
CA LEU A 278 5.71 2.04 -0.38
C LEU A 278 6.75 2.00 -1.49
N THR A 279 7.22 3.17 -1.90
CA THR A 279 8.30 3.35 -2.89
C THR A 279 9.56 3.74 -2.14
N LEU A 280 10.57 2.85 -2.16
CA LEU A 280 11.84 3.05 -1.49
C LEU A 280 12.91 3.48 -2.51
N GLY A 281 13.53 4.64 -2.28
CA GLY A 281 14.59 5.23 -3.09
C GLY A 281 15.97 4.65 -2.83
N MET A 282 16.13 3.34 -2.99
CA MET A 282 17.37 2.58 -2.71
C MET A 282 17.96 1.85 -3.92
#